data_AF-A0A948D7R6-F1
#
_entry.id   AF-A0A948D7R6-F1
#
_cell.length_a   1.000
_cell.length_b   1.000
_cell.length_c   1.000
_cell.angle_alpha   90.00
_cell.angle_beta   90.00
_cell.angle_gamma   90.00
#
_symmetry.space_group_name_H-M   'P 1'
#
loop_
_entity.id
_entity.type
_entity.pdbx_description
1 polymer ?
#
loop_
_entity_poly.entity_id
_entity_poly.type
_entity_poly.pdbx_seq_one_letter_code
_entity_poly.pdbx_strand_id
1 'polypeptide(L)' 'MQTTQCPICSSDIIIDEESSEKDLVNCLNCGAELEIVTLQPLQLNPLQQESGEEDDNN' A
#
# COMPACT_ATOMS: atom_id res chain seq x y z
N MET A 1 6.27 15.63 -4.15
CA MET A 1 5.68 14.76 -3.10
C MET A 1 4.17 14.95 -3.11
N GLN A 2 3.39 13.88 -3.23
CA GLN A 2 1.92 13.89 -3.11
C GLN A 2 1.49 13.35 -1.74
N THR A 3 0.35 13.80 -1.22
CA THR A 3 -0.20 13.32 0.06
C THR A 3 -1.54 12.65 -0.19
N THR A 4 -1.73 11.45 0.35
CA THR A 4 -2.98 10.69 0.29
C THR A 4 -3.33 10.11 1.64
N GLN A 5 -4.59 9.73 1.83
CA GLN A 5 -5.02 9.10 3.07
C GLN A 5 -4.88 7.57 2.99
N CYS A 6 -4.35 6.98 4.05
CA CYS A 6 -4.31 5.54 4.21
C CYS A 6 -5.73 4.96 4.15
N PRO A 7 -6.02 3.98 3.27
CA PRO A 7 -7.35 3.37 3.20
C PRO A 7 -7.70 2.52 4.43
N ILE A 8 -6.73 2.23 5.31
CA ILE A 8 -6.92 1.40 6.51
C ILE A 8 -7.13 2.25 7.77
N CYS A 9 -6.25 3.23 8.00
CA CYS A 9 -6.24 4.04 9.23
C CYS A 9 -6.59 5.51 9.01
N SER A 10 -6.82 5.92 7.77
CA SER A 10 -7.14 7.31 7.38
C SER A 10 -6.08 8.36 7.75
N SER A 11 -4.86 7.95 8.08
CA SER A 11 -3.74 8.87 8.30
C SER A 11 -3.12 9.34 6.99
N ASP A 12 -2.46 10.50 7.04
CA ASP A 12 -1.74 11.06 5.91
C ASP A 12 -0.49 10.22 5.59
N ILE A 13 -0.38 9.82 4.32
CA ILE A 13 0.77 9.13 3.73
C ILE A 13 1.37 10.05 2.69
N ILE A 14 2.69 10.19 2.73
CA ILE A 14 3.47 10.98 1.78
C ILE A 14 4.03 10.01 0.74
N ILE A 15 3.66 10.22 -0.52
CA ILE A 15 4.15 9.46 -1.68
C ILE A 15 5.13 10.36 -2.45
N ASP A 16 6.27 9.80 -2.82
CA ASP A 16 7.25 10.55 -3.60
C ASP A 16 6.78 10.71 -5.06
N GLU A 17 7.22 11.76 -5.75
CA GLU A 17 6.91 11.94 -7.17
C GLU A 17 7.69 10.96 -8.06
N GLU A 18 8.76 10.38 -7.51
CA GLU A 18 9.55 9.33 -8.14
C GLU A 18 8.87 7.95 -8.06
N SER A 19 7.83 7.82 -7.23
CA SER A 19 7.04 6.59 -7.10
C SER A 19 6.18 6.34 -8.34
N SER A 20 6.07 5.06 -8.72
CA SER A 20 5.33 4.59 -9.89
C SER A 20 4.13 3.74 -9.52
N GLU A 21 3.22 3.55 -10.48
CA GLU A 21 2.15 2.57 -10.34
C GLU A 21 2.77 1.18 -10.12
N LYS A 22 2.18 0.40 -9.20
CA LYS A 22 2.65 -0.88 -8.65
C LYS A 22 3.83 -0.80 -7.67
N ASP A 23 4.29 0.39 -7.30
CA ASP A 23 5.25 0.50 -6.20
C ASP A 23 4.58 0.17 -4.86
N LEU A 24 5.39 -0.36 -3.95
CA LEU A 24 4.99 -0.70 -2.59
C LEU A 24 5.40 0.39 -1.62
N VAL A 25 4.47 0.79 -0.77
CA VAL A 25 4.65 1.80 0.27
C VAL A 25 4.11 1.28 1.59
N ASN A 26 4.87 1.45 2.67
CA ASN A 26 4.39 1.12 4.01
C ASN A 26 3.83 2.36 4.70
N CYS A 27 2.65 2.23 5.29
CA CYS A 27 2.10 3.26 6.14
C CYS A 27 2.86 3.30 7.47
N LEU A 28 3.55 4.40 7.77
CA LEU A 28 4.29 4.57 9.03
C LEU A 28 3.39 4.65 10.28
N ASN A 29 2.08 4.85 10.11
CA ASN A 29 1.12 4.94 11.22
C ASN A 29 0.58 3.56 11.64
N CYS A 30 0.05 2.78 10.69
CA CYS A 30 -0.51 1.45 11.00
C CYS A 30 0.45 0.29 10.69
N GLY A 31 1.55 0.53 9.99
CA GLY A 31 2.50 -0.50 9.55
C GLY A 31 2.04 -1.32 8.35
N ALA A 32 0.87 -1.03 7.77
CA ALA A 32 0.36 -1.80 6.64
C ALA A 32 1.14 -1.52 5.35
N GLU A 33 1.28 -2.56 4.53
CA GLU A 33 1.87 -2.49 3.20
C GLU A 33 0.78 -2.19 2.17
N LEU A 34 0.99 -1.17 1.35
CA LEU A 34 0.04 -0.65 0.38
C LEU A 34 0.72 -0.62 -0.99
N GLU A 35 0.00 -0.99 -2.04
CA GLU A 35 0.44 -0.86 -3.42
C GLU A 35 -0.19 0.39 -4.06
N ILE A 36 0.60 1.13 -4.84
CA ILE A 36 0.11 2.25 -5.64
C ILE A 36 -0.63 1.70 -6.85
N VAL A 37 -1.96 1.78 -6.88
CA VAL A 37 -2.75 1.33 -8.02
C VAL A 37 -2.70 2.33 -9.16
N THR A 38 -2.84 3.62 -8.83
CA THR A 38 -2.75 4.71 -9.79
C THR A 38 -2.27 5.99 -9.13
N LEU A 39 -1.63 6.88 -9.91
CA LEU A 39 -1.08 8.15 -9.42
C LEU A 39 -2.01 9.35 -9.65
N GLN A 40 -2.99 9.25 -10.56
CA GLN A 40 -3.84 10.37 -10.96
C GLN A 40 -5.27 9.89 -11.31
N PRO A 41 -6.21 9.84 -10.33
CA PRO A 41 -6.07 10.23 -8.92
C PRO A 41 -5.27 9.20 -8.11
N LEU A 42 -4.51 9.65 -7.10
CA LEU A 42 -3.68 8.77 -6.28
C LEU A 42 -4.54 7.75 -5.51
N GLN A 43 -4.43 6.46 -5.85
CA GLN A 43 -5.13 5.35 -5.18
C GLN A 43 -4.15 4.33 -4.65
N LEU A 44 -4.36 3.93 -3.40
CA LEU A 44 -3.60 2.90 -2.72
C LEU A 44 -4.49 1.68 -2.46
N ASN A 45 -3.95 0.49 -2.67
CA ASN A 45 -4.61 -0.76 -2.33
C ASN A 45 -3.83 -1.45 -1.21
N PRO A 46 -4.47 -1.82 -0.08
CA PRO A 46 -3.78 -2.59 0.93
C PRO A 46 -3.43 -3.97 0.40
N LEU A 47 -2.14 -4.31 0.46
CA LEU A 47 -1.72 -5.67 0.22
C LEU A 47 -2.16 -6.50 1.42
N GLN A 48 -3.14 -7.36 1.21
CA GLN A 48 -3.32 -8.50 2.10
C GLN A 48 -2.03 -9.29 1.97
N GLN A 49 -1.25 -9.36 3.05
CA GLN A 49 -0.20 -10.35 3.14
C GLN A 49 -0.93 -11.67 2.99
N GLU A 50 -0.84 -12.28 1.81
CA GLU A 50 -1.24 -13.66 1.59
C GLU A 50 -0.44 -14.42 2.64
N SER A 51 -1.13 -14.73 3.74
CA SER A 51 -0.60 -15.55 4.79
C SER A 51 -0.40 -16.86 4.06
N GLY A 52 0.85 -17.18 3.73
CA GLY A 52 1.20 -18.39 3.02
C GLY A 52 0.65 -19.57 3.80
N GLU A 53 -0.56 -19.99 3.46
CA GLU A 53 -1.01 -21.34 3.67
C GLU A 53 -0.41 -22.09 2.49
N GLU A 54 0.90 -22.36 2.62
CA GLU A 54 1.51 -23.49 1.94
C GLU A 54 0.71 -24.72 2.38
N ASP A 55 -0.30 -25.08 1.58
CA ASP A 55 -1.03 -26.32 1.68
C ASP A 55 -0.07 -27.46 1.29
N ASP A 56 0.88 -27.75 2.18
CA ASP A 56 1.63 -29.00 2.24
C ASP A 56 0.66 -30.08 2.72
N ASN A 57 -0.30 -30.46 1.87
CA ASN A 57 -1.13 -31.63 2.08
C ASN A 57 -0.65 -32.79 1.20
N ASN A 58 0.25 -33.58 1.81
CA ASN A 58 0.36 -35.05 1.77
C ASN A 58 0.59 -35.76 0.42
#